data_AF-A0A9P5LI20-F1
#
_entry.id   AF-A0A9P5LI20-F1
#
_cell.length_a   1.000
_cell.length_b   1.000
_cell.length_c   1.000
_cell.angle_alpha   90.00
_cell.angle_beta   90.00
_cell.angle_gamma   90.00
#
_symmetry.space_group_name_H-M   'P 1'
#
loop_
_entity.id
_entity.type
_entity.pdbx_description
1 polymer ?
#
loop_
_entity_poly.entity_id
_entity_poly.type
_entity_poly.pdbx_seq_one_letter_code
_entity_poly.pdbx_strand_id
1 'polypeptide(L)'
;MPSTEKSILYTSNLDRLITLVQEKARKKTATLMQFIVLAYIFMGRVCERIYTLDDDDEQRPLMDTLTSHLLRIRLMLPRSATDLSAASYSDFKFVPWLGIILNTSTILLYHKPLCGGETLDRQSQLATNWPHCVAAARNSVSMIRDASRTSIDIIINPHMSSKLFACGRIIVMEYLCPSTPRKSSTSSPDSPCLKDPALRDDIEVLLLTFERMKEALKGVGKKFRNGLVFCLREDEEQVLTSKSCGSSGLLKSCANWPMVEDDDDIAFPI
;
A
#
# COMPACT_ATOMS: atom_id res chain seq x y z
N MET A 1 -38.25 -19.37 -13.84
CA MET A 1 -37.26 -18.93 -14.84
C MET A 1 -36.07 -18.32 -14.10
N PRO A 2 -34.83 -18.75 -14.37
CA PRO A 2 -33.67 -18.09 -13.76
C PRO A 2 -33.56 -16.70 -14.38
N SER A 3 -33.68 -15.67 -13.56
CA SER A 3 -33.42 -14.30 -13.98
C SER A 3 -31.99 -14.22 -14.48
N THR A 4 -31.81 -13.94 -15.77
CA THR A 4 -30.51 -13.68 -16.37
C THR A 4 -29.87 -12.53 -15.60
N GLU A 5 -28.90 -12.84 -14.74
CA GLU A 5 -28.21 -11.84 -13.93
C GLU A 5 -27.54 -10.85 -14.86
N LYS A 6 -27.99 -9.59 -14.85
CA LYS A 6 -27.43 -8.55 -15.70
C LYS A 6 -25.96 -8.36 -15.34
N SER A 7 -25.06 -8.65 -16.27
CA SER A 7 -23.63 -8.43 -16.11
C SER A 7 -23.33 -6.93 -16.00
N ILE A 8 -22.34 -6.56 -15.18
CA ILE A 8 -21.87 -5.17 -15.12
C ILE A 8 -21.08 -4.93 -16.40
N LEU A 9 -21.57 -4.04 -17.27
CA LEU A 9 -20.82 -3.58 -18.42
C LEU A 9 -19.81 -2.52 -17.98
N TYR A 10 -18.64 -2.52 -18.61
CA TYR A 10 -17.62 -1.50 -18.34
C TYR A 10 -18.15 -0.10 -18.65
N THR A 11 -17.81 0.86 -17.80
CA THR A 11 -18.10 2.28 -17.96
C THR A 11 -16.85 3.09 -17.57
N SER A 12 -16.54 4.13 -18.34
CA SER A 12 -15.43 5.03 -18.03
C SER A 12 -15.70 5.88 -16.78
N ASN A 13 -16.97 6.13 -16.46
CA ASN A 13 -17.38 6.83 -15.24
C ASN A 13 -17.23 5.91 -14.00
N LEU A 14 -16.28 6.25 -13.13
CA LEU A 14 -15.96 5.50 -11.91
C LEU A 14 -17.11 5.48 -10.90
N ASP A 15 -17.79 6.62 -10.68
CA ASP A 15 -18.90 6.69 -9.72
C ASP A 15 -20.08 5.78 -10.14
N ARG A 16 -20.38 5.77 -11.44
CA ARG A 16 -21.36 4.85 -12.03
C ARG A 16 -20.94 3.40 -11.82
N LEU A 17 -19.66 3.06 -12.03
CA LEU A 17 -19.15 1.70 -11.81
C LEU A 17 -19.29 1.27 -10.35
N ILE A 18 -18.89 2.14 -9.42
CA ILE A 18 -19.04 1.94 -7.97
C ILE A 18 -20.51 1.68 -7.62
N THR A 19 -21.42 2.48 -8.17
CA THR A 19 -22.86 2.34 -7.95
C THR A 19 -23.39 0.98 -8.43
N LEU A 20 -23.00 0.55 -9.63
CA LEU A 20 -23.42 -0.75 -10.18
C LEU A 20 -22.89 -1.93 -9.36
N VAL A 21 -21.64 -1.89 -8.90
CA VAL A 21 -21.07 -2.92 -8.03
C VAL A 21 -21.75 -2.91 -6.67
N GLN A 22 -22.03 -1.72 -6.11
CA GLN A 22 -22.74 -1.57 -4.84
C GLN A 22 -24.16 -2.14 -4.90
N GLU A 23 -24.87 -1.97 -6.01
CA GLU A 23 -26.19 -2.59 -6.22
C GLU A 23 -26.11 -4.12 -6.20
N LYS A 24 -25.10 -4.71 -6.85
CA LYS A 24 -24.86 -6.16 -6.78
C LYS A 24 -24.48 -6.62 -5.38
N ALA A 25 -23.66 -5.84 -4.67
CA ALA A 25 -23.27 -6.14 -3.29
C ALA A 25 -24.50 -6.18 -2.37
N ARG A 26 -25.41 -5.20 -2.49
CA ARG A 26 -26.68 -5.16 -1.74
C ARG A 26 -27.59 -6.36 -2.04
N LYS A 27 -27.59 -6.82 -3.30
CA LYS A 27 -28.33 -8.02 -3.72
C LYS A 27 -27.63 -9.33 -3.34
N LYS A 28 -26.43 -9.26 -2.74
CA LYS A 28 -25.56 -10.41 -2.43
C LYS A 28 -25.16 -11.25 -3.65
N THR A 29 -25.10 -10.62 -4.83
CA THR A 29 -24.71 -11.25 -6.10
C THR A 29 -23.37 -10.72 -6.63
N ALA A 30 -22.72 -9.81 -5.89
CA ALA A 30 -21.38 -9.37 -6.22
C ALA A 30 -20.35 -10.46 -5.88
N THR A 31 -19.43 -10.72 -6.80
CA THR A 31 -18.31 -11.66 -6.58
C THR A 31 -17.07 -10.92 -6.10
N LEU A 32 -16.16 -11.62 -5.41
CA LEU A 32 -14.87 -11.04 -5.00
C LEU A 32 -14.06 -10.54 -6.19
N MET A 33 -14.14 -11.24 -7.32
CA MET A 33 -13.47 -10.81 -8.54
C MET A 33 -14.01 -9.46 -9.05
N GLN A 34 -15.31 -9.18 -8.92
CA GLN A 34 -15.86 -7.87 -9.28
C GLN A 34 -15.31 -6.76 -8.38
N PHE A 35 -15.13 -7.02 -7.08
CA PHE A 35 -14.49 -6.07 -6.17
C PHE A 35 -13.01 -5.87 -6.49
N ILE A 36 -12.27 -6.93 -6.85
CA ILE A 36 -10.86 -6.82 -7.27
C ILE A 36 -10.74 -5.99 -8.55
N VAL A 37 -11.57 -6.25 -9.56
CA VAL A 37 -11.60 -5.48 -10.81
C VAL A 37 -11.92 -4.02 -10.52
N LEU A 38 -12.92 -3.74 -9.67
CA LEU A 38 -13.23 -2.37 -9.25
C LEU A 38 -12.03 -1.71 -8.55
N ALA A 39 -11.34 -2.42 -7.65
CA ALA A 39 -10.18 -1.90 -6.95
C ALA A 39 -9.01 -1.59 -7.90
N TYR A 40 -8.79 -2.41 -8.94
CA TYR A 40 -7.80 -2.11 -9.98
C TYR A 40 -8.16 -0.88 -10.81
N ILE A 41 -9.42 -0.78 -11.25
CA ILE A 41 -9.90 0.39 -12.00
C ILE A 41 -9.75 1.65 -11.13
N PHE A 42 -10.13 1.57 -9.86
CA PHE A 42 -9.97 2.65 -8.90
C PHE A 42 -8.50 3.08 -8.75
N MET A 43 -7.60 2.14 -8.46
CA MET A 43 -6.17 2.41 -8.32
C MET A 43 -5.57 2.98 -9.62
N GLY A 44 -6.00 2.50 -10.78
CA GLY A 44 -5.61 3.05 -12.09
C GLY A 44 -6.00 4.52 -12.24
N ARG A 45 -7.21 4.90 -11.81
CA ARG A 45 -7.64 6.30 -11.77
C ARG A 45 -6.82 7.14 -10.79
N VAL A 46 -6.45 6.60 -9.63
CA VAL A 46 -5.55 7.28 -8.70
C VAL A 46 -4.19 7.53 -9.35
N CYS A 47 -3.59 6.52 -9.97
CA CYS A 47 -2.30 6.66 -10.67
C CYS A 47 -2.38 7.66 -11.83
N GLU A 48 -3.42 7.57 -12.67
CA GLU A 48 -3.67 8.54 -13.76
C GLU A 48 -3.66 9.96 -13.21
N ARG A 49 -4.37 10.21 -12.11
CA ARG A 49 -4.34 11.53 -11.46
C ARG A 49 -2.95 11.91 -11.04
N ILE A 50 -2.23 11.08 -10.29
CA ILE A 50 -0.85 11.38 -9.83
C ILE A 50 0.09 11.77 -10.98
N TYR A 51 -0.05 11.16 -12.17
CA TYR A 51 0.85 11.38 -13.31
C TYR A 51 0.50 12.56 -14.22
N THR A 52 -0.75 13.04 -14.23
CA THR A 52 -1.21 14.03 -15.23
C THR A 52 -0.95 15.48 -14.80
N LEU A 53 -0.04 15.77 -13.86
CA LEU A 53 -0.12 17.00 -13.08
C LEU A 53 1.15 17.87 -13.07
N ASP A 54 0.92 19.12 -13.49
CA ASP A 54 1.79 20.31 -13.32
C ASP A 54 1.05 21.48 -12.59
N ASP A 55 -0.23 21.35 -12.18
CA ASP A 55 -1.01 22.44 -11.56
C ASP A 55 -1.79 22.00 -10.29
N ASP A 56 -1.42 22.56 -9.13
CA ASP A 56 -1.76 22.09 -7.77
C ASP A 56 -3.19 22.46 -7.28
N ASP A 57 -3.78 23.56 -7.78
CA ASP A 57 -4.99 24.16 -7.17
C ASP A 57 -6.31 23.49 -7.61
N GLU A 58 -6.41 22.98 -8.86
CA GLU A 58 -7.61 22.25 -9.32
C GLU A 58 -7.63 20.77 -8.85
N GLN A 59 -6.51 20.29 -8.31
CA GLN A 59 -6.28 18.87 -8.03
C GLN A 59 -6.90 18.40 -6.70
N ARG A 60 -6.87 19.25 -5.67
CA ARG A 60 -7.38 18.91 -4.32
C ARG A 60 -8.81 18.35 -4.34
N PRO A 61 -9.81 19.01 -4.96
CA PRO A 61 -11.18 18.50 -4.97
C PRO A 61 -11.32 17.16 -5.70
N LEU A 62 -10.50 16.92 -6.74
CA LEU A 62 -10.51 15.64 -7.47
C LEU A 62 -9.90 14.50 -6.63
N MET A 63 -8.83 14.76 -5.89
CA MET A 63 -8.24 13.78 -4.96
C MET A 63 -9.14 13.49 -3.76
N ASP A 64 -9.85 14.49 -3.26
CA ASP A 64 -10.85 14.32 -2.19
C ASP A 64 -12.06 13.52 -2.66
N THR A 65 -12.46 13.69 -3.92
CA THR A 65 -13.49 12.85 -4.57
C THR A 65 -13.03 11.39 -4.64
N LEU A 66 -11.78 11.12 -5.04
CA LEU A 66 -11.23 9.76 -5.05
C LEU A 66 -11.13 9.17 -3.64
N THR A 67 -10.82 9.97 -2.64
CA THR A 67 -10.82 9.55 -1.23
C THR A 67 -12.22 9.13 -0.78
N SER A 68 -13.24 9.90 -1.16
CA SER A 68 -14.66 9.56 -0.91
C SER A 68 -15.08 8.28 -1.63
N HIS A 69 -14.63 8.07 -2.87
CA HIS A 69 -14.83 6.82 -3.59
C HIS A 69 -14.17 5.62 -2.90
N LEU A 70 -12.94 5.75 -2.39
CA LEU A 70 -12.27 4.68 -1.65
C LEU A 70 -13.05 4.29 -0.40
N LEU A 71 -13.54 5.28 0.36
CA LEU A 71 -14.37 5.04 1.53
C LEU A 71 -15.65 4.28 1.15
N ARG A 72 -16.34 4.72 0.11
CA ARG A 72 -17.53 4.05 -0.41
C ARG A 72 -17.25 2.63 -0.86
N ILE A 73 -16.11 2.37 -1.50
CA ILE A 73 -15.66 1.02 -1.87
C ILE A 73 -15.47 0.15 -0.65
N ARG A 74 -14.74 0.61 0.37
CA ARG A 74 -14.51 -0.15 1.60
C ARG A 74 -15.81 -0.48 2.34
N LEU A 75 -16.72 0.48 2.44
CA LEU A 75 -17.99 0.32 3.17
C LEU A 75 -18.99 -0.63 2.49
N MET A 76 -18.85 -0.90 1.19
CA MET A 76 -19.73 -1.86 0.50
C MET A 76 -19.22 -3.30 0.52
N LEU A 77 -17.98 -3.54 0.99
CA LEU A 77 -17.41 -4.87 1.02
C LEU A 77 -18.11 -5.75 2.06
N PRO A 78 -18.51 -6.99 1.70
CA PRO A 78 -18.98 -7.94 2.69
C PRO A 78 -17.82 -8.41 3.58
N ARG A 79 -18.12 -8.94 4.78
CA ARG A 79 -17.10 -9.48 5.70
C ARG A 79 -16.22 -10.55 5.05
N SER A 80 -16.79 -11.38 4.19
CA SER A 80 -16.06 -12.42 3.43
C SER A 80 -15.02 -11.86 2.45
N ALA A 81 -15.04 -10.55 2.17
CA ALA A 81 -14.06 -9.86 1.34
C ALA A 81 -12.95 -9.17 2.17
N THR A 82 -13.12 -9.09 3.49
CA THR A 82 -12.22 -8.35 4.40
C THR A 82 -11.58 -9.23 5.46
N ASP A 83 -12.16 -10.40 5.75
CA ASP A 83 -11.76 -11.32 6.81
C ASP A 83 -11.66 -12.75 6.26
N LEU A 84 -10.48 -13.35 6.39
CA LEU A 84 -10.21 -14.73 5.96
C LEU A 84 -11.08 -15.75 6.68
N SER A 85 -11.42 -15.52 7.95
CA SER A 85 -12.25 -16.44 8.74
C SER A 85 -13.72 -16.46 8.26
N ALA A 86 -14.15 -15.40 7.59
CA ALA A 86 -15.50 -15.27 7.02
C ALA A 86 -15.54 -15.65 5.52
N ALA A 87 -14.40 -15.95 4.90
CA ALA A 87 -14.29 -16.27 3.49
C ALA A 87 -14.46 -17.78 3.23
N SER A 88 -14.87 -18.13 2.02
CA SER A 88 -14.83 -19.52 1.56
C SER A 88 -13.39 -19.92 1.22
N TYR A 89 -13.02 -21.20 1.33
CA TYR A 89 -11.66 -21.64 1.03
C TYR A 89 -11.22 -21.30 -0.41
N SER A 90 -12.15 -21.42 -1.38
CA SER A 90 -11.90 -21.02 -2.78
C SER A 90 -11.58 -19.53 -2.94
N ASP A 91 -12.00 -18.72 -1.99
CA ASP A 91 -11.90 -17.27 -2.00
C ASP A 91 -10.72 -16.72 -1.21
N PHE A 92 -10.00 -17.55 -0.45
CA PHE A 92 -8.93 -17.11 0.45
C PHE A 92 -7.88 -16.24 -0.24
N LYS A 93 -7.50 -16.54 -1.48
CA LYS A 93 -6.54 -15.74 -2.26
C LYS A 93 -7.04 -14.34 -2.63
N PHE A 94 -8.35 -14.16 -2.72
CA PHE A 94 -8.93 -12.89 -3.15
C PHE A 94 -9.01 -11.86 -2.01
N VAL A 95 -9.11 -12.32 -0.75
CA VAL A 95 -9.20 -11.44 0.42
C VAL A 95 -7.94 -10.58 0.59
N PRO A 96 -6.72 -11.14 0.74
CA PRO A 96 -5.52 -10.33 0.85
C PRO A 96 -5.22 -9.59 -0.45
N TRP A 97 -5.61 -10.14 -1.62
CA TRP A 97 -5.47 -9.45 -2.90
C TRP A 97 -6.23 -8.13 -2.93
N LEU A 98 -7.53 -8.18 -2.62
CA LEU A 98 -8.35 -7.00 -2.55
C LEU A 98 -7.83 -6.02 -1.50
N GLY A 99 -7.54 -6.51 -0.30
CA GLY A 99 -7.04 -5.69 0.81
C GLY A 99 -5.76 -4.94 0.49
N ILE A 100 -4.77 -5.63 -0.09
CA ILE A 100 -3.47 -5.03 -0.47
C ILE A 100 -3.65 -3.97 -1.58
N ILE A 101 -4.54 -4.18 -2.56
CA ILE A 101 -4.84 -3.14 -3.58
C ILE A 101 -5.44 -1.89 -2.92
N LEU A 102 -6.41 -2.07 -2.01
CA LEU A 102 -7.07 -0.96 -1.34
C LEU A 102 -6.16 -0.22 -0.37
N ASN A 103 -5.26 -0.92 0.32
CA ASN A 103 -4.22 -0.31 1.16
C ASN A 103 -3.20 0.46 0.32
N THR A 104 -2.77 -0.09 -0.81
CA THR A 104 -1.90 0.64 -1.75
C THR A 104 -2.59 1.89 -2.27
N SER A 105 -3.88 1.80 -2.60
CA SER A 105 -4.65 2.96 -3.04
C SER A 105 -4.79 4.02 -1.95
N THR A 106 -4.87 3.62 -0.67
CA THR A 106 -4.77 4.55 0.47
C THR A 106 -3.41 5.24 0.47
N ILE A 107 -2.31 4.49 0.38
CA ILE A 107 -0.96 5.07 0.35
C ILE A 107 -0.85 6.10 -0.78
N LEU A 108 -1.29 5.76 -2.00
CA LEU A 108 -1.23 6.64 -3.16
C LEU A 108 -2.07 7.93 -3.02
N LEU A 109 -3.16 7.90 -2.26
CA LEU A 109 -4.02 9.07 -2.05
C LEU A 109 -3.51 9.98 -0.93
N TYR A 110 -2.95 9.38 0.12
CA TYR A 110 -2.60 10.07 1.36
C TYR A 110 -1.11 10.44 1.44
N HIS A 111 -0.23 9.77 0.70
CA HIS A 111 1.17 10.16 0.60
C HIS A 111 1.31 11.31 -0.41
N LYS A 112 0.91 12.51 0.03
CA LYS A 112 0.96 13.75 -0.75
C LYS A 112 2.35 14.39 -0.66
N PRO A 113 2.84 15.04 -1.72
CA PRO A 113 4.08 15.79 -1.68
C PRO A 113 3.95 17.00 -0.74
N LEU A 114 5.08 17.53 -0.27
CA LEU A 114 5.09 18.82 0.43
C LEU A 114 4.81 19.95 -0.56
N CYS A 115 3.88 20.85 -0.21
CA CYS A 115 3.66 22.06 -0.98
C CYS A 115 4.77 23.10 -0.71
N GLY A 116 5.00 24.02 -1.64
CA GLY A 116 6.01 25.09 -1.50
C GLY A 116 5.84 25.88 -0.20
N GLY A 117 6.86 25.85 0.66
CA GLY A 117 6.87 26.52 1.97
C GLY A 117 6.39 25.65 3.15
N GLU A 118 5.92 24.43 2.91
CA GLU A 118 5.71 23.43 3.98
C GLU A 118 7.04 22.81 4.41
N THR A 119 7.16 22.55 5.71
CA THR A 119 8.28 21.82 6.30
C THR A 119 7.74 20.59 7.02
N LEU A 120 8.58 19.57 7.18
CA LEU A 120 8.24 18.34 7.89
C LEU A 120 7.84 18.60 9.35
N ASP A 121 8.40 19.65 9.96
CA ASP A 121 8.22 19.99 11.37
C ASP A 121 6.97 20.86 11.66
N ARG A 122 6.40 21.50 10.63
CA ARG A 122 5.12 22.24 10.76
C ARG A 122 3.95 21.28 10.55
N GLN A 123 2.74 21.68 10.98
CA GLN A 123 1.48 20.98 10.69
C GLN A 123 1.22 20.97 9.17
N SER A 124 1.97 20.16 8.44
CA SER A 124 1.86 19.96 6.99
C SER A 124 0.78 18.92 6.69
N GLN A 125 0.29 18.92 5.45
CA GLN A 125 -0.60 17.85 4.99
C GLN A 125 0.08 16.48 5.06
N LEU A 126 1.41 16.43 4.85
CA LEU A 126 2.19 15.22 5.02
C LEU A 126 2.10 14.70 6.46
N ALA A 127 2.33 15.53 7.48
CA ALA A 127 2.23 15.12 8.88
C ALA A 127 0.83 14.60 9.25
N THR A 128 -0.22 15.21 8.69
CA THR A 128 -1.61 14.78 8.93
C THR A 128 -1.93 13.44 8.25
N ASN A 129 -1.45 13.25 7.02
CA ASN A 129 -1.83 12.10 6.21
C ASN A 129 -0.90 10.89 6.38
N TRP A 130 0.35 11.11 6.79
CA TRP A 130 1.36 10.06 6.93
C TRP A 130 0.93 8.88 7.84
N PRO A 131 0.28 9.11 9.00
CA PRO A 131 -0.23 8.01 9.82
C PRO A 131 -1.21 7.08 9.06
N HIS A 132 -1.99 7.61 8.11
CA HIS A 132 -2.88 6.80 7.28
C HIS A 132 -2.08 5.89 6.33
N CYS A 133 -0.98 6.38 5.77
CA CYS A 133 -0.08 5.58 4.93
C CYS A 133 0.57 4.46 5.73
N VAL A 134 1.11 4.77 6.92
CA VAL A 134 1.72 3.76 7.81
C VAL A 134 0.68 2.72 8.22
N ALA A 135 -0.51 3.14 8.64
CA ALA A 135 -1.58 2.21 9.01
C ALA A 135 -1.98 1.29 7.84
N ALA A 136 -2.10 1.82 6.62
CA ALA A 136 -2.42 1.01 5.43
C ALA A 136 -1.31 0.01 5.08
N ALA A 137 -0.04 0.43 5.21
CA ALA A 137 1.11 -0.44 4.98
C ALA A 137 1.16 -1.58 6.00
N ARG A 138 1.05 -1.25 7.30
CA ARG A 138 1.04 -2.24 8.39
C ARG A 138 -0.15 -3.19 8.31
N ASN A 139 -1.32 -2.71 7.89
CA ASN A 139 -2.49 -3.55 7.63
C ASN A 139 -2.20 -4.60 6.54
N SER A 140 -1.43 -4.23 5.51
CA SER A 140 -1.02 -5.19 4.47
C SER A 140 -0.10 -6.28 5.03
N VAL A 141 0.80 -5.94 5.96
CA VAL A 141 1.63 -6.92 6.66
C VAL A 141 0.80 -7.82 7.59
N SER A 142 -0.19 -7.26 8.30
CA SER A 142 -1.12 -8.07 9.09
C SER A 142 -1.86 -9.10 8.22
N MET A 143 -2.35 -8.70 7.05
CA MET A 143 -2.99 -9.61 6.10
C MET A 143 -2.05 -10.73 5.62
N ILE A 144 -0.76 -10.42 5.42
CA ILE A 144 0.24 -11.45 5.10
C ILE A 144 0.37 -12.45 6.25
N ARG A 145 0.50 -11.97 7.49
CA ARG A 145 0.61 -12.83 8.68
C ARG A 145 -0.63 -13.72 8.84
N ASP A 146 -1.81 -13.17 8.61
CA ASP A 146 -3.06 -13.92 8.72
C ASP A 146 -3.17 -14.99 7.60
N ALA A 147 -2.78 -14.64 6.37
CA ALA A 147 -2.74 -15.59 5.26
C ALA A 147 -1.70 -16.69 5.47
N SER A 148 -0.50 -16.34 5.98
CA SER A 148 0.60 -17.28 6.18
C SER A 148 0.31 -18.35 7.24
N ARG A 149 -0.63 -18.09 8.17
CA ARG A 149 -1.13 -19.13 9.10
C ARG A 149 -1.87 -20.25 8.39
N THR A 150 -2.39 -20.00 7.19
CA THR A 150 -3.07 -21.00 6.36
C THR A 150 -2.15 -21.52 5.27
N SER A 151 -1.65 -20.63 4.41
CA SER A 151 -0.64 -20.93 3.40
C SER A 151 -0.08 -19.62 2.85
N ILE A 152 1.24 -19.52 2.75
CA ILE A 152 1.90 -18.35 2.16
C ILE A 152 1.65 -18.23 0.65
N ASP A 153 1.35 -19.34 -0.03
CA ASP A 153 1.09 -19.36 -1.48
C ASP A 153 -0.12 -18.49 -1.88
N ILE A 154 -1.01 -18.22 -0.93
CA ILE A 154 -2.17 -17.32 -1.07
C ILE A 154 -1.73 -15.89 -1.44
N ILE A 155 -0.55 -15.46 -0.96
CA ILE A 155 0.03 -14.13 -1.17
C ILE A 155 0.95 -14.09 -2.42
N ILE A 156 1.36 -15.25 -2.94
CA ILE A 156 2.29 -15.32 -4.07
C ILE A 156 1.53 -14.99 -5.36
N ASN A 157 1.53 -13.71 -5.71
CA ASN A 157 0.90 -13.19 -6.92
C ASN A 157 1.78 -12.09 -7.53
N PRO A 158 2.18 -12.18 -8.82
CA PRO A 158 2.97 -11.13 -9.49
C PRO A 158 2.35 -9.73 -9.39
N HIS A 159 1.02 -9.64 -9.34
CA HIS A 159 0.33 -8.36 -9.22
C HIS A 159 0.38 -7.75 -7.82
N MET A 160 0.77 -8.52 -6.80
CA MET A 160 0.97 -8.05 -5.43
C MET A 160 2.38 -7.51 -5.20
N SER A 161 3.40 -7.99 -5.91
CA SER A 161 4.81 -7.67 -5.59
C SER A 161 5.08 -6.16 -5.55
N SER A 162 4.61 -5.40 -6.54
CA SER A 162 4.78 -3.94 -6.56
C SER A 162 3.99 -3.21 -5.48
N LYS A 163 2.84 -3.76 -5.07
CA LYS A 163 1.98 -3.21 -4.02
C LYS A 163 2.58 -3.42 -2.64
N LEU A 164 3.05 -4.64 -2.39
CA LEU A 164 3.79 -4.97 -1.20
C LEU A 164 5.08 -4.17 -1.10
N PHE A 165 5.74 -3.89 -2.23
CA PHE A 165 6.90 -3.01 -2.24
C PHE A 165 6.51 -1.59 -1.83
N ALA A 166 5.42 -1.02 -2.37
CA ALA A 166 4.95 0.30 -1.96
C ALA A 166 4.61 0.35 -0.46
N CYS A 167 3.94 -0.67 0.08
CA CYS A 167 3.71 -0.80 1.52
C CYS A 167 5.02 -0.89 2.31
N GLY A 168 5.94 -1.74 1.89
CA GLY A 168 7.25 -1.90 2.51
C GLY A 168 8.06 -0.61 2.50
N ARG A 169 8.01 0.14 1.41
CA ARG A 169 8.68 1.42 1.29
C ARG A 169 8.19 2.43 2.33
N ILE A 170 6.88 2.50 2.58
CA ILE A 170 6.31 3.34 3.66
C ILE A 170 6.81 2.89 5.03
N ILE A 171 6.85 1.58 5.30
CA ILE A 171 7.31 1.05 6.59
C ILE A 171 8.80 1.35 6.79
N VAL A 172 9.62 1.18 5.75
CA VAL A 172 11.06 1.51 5.77
C VAL A 172 11.27 3.00 6.03
N MET A 173 10.54 3.88 5.33
CA MET A 173 10.62 5.31 5.57
C MET A 173 10.26 5.69 7.01
N GLU A 174 9.25 5.04 7.61
CA GLU A 174 8.87 5.28 9.01
C GLU A 174 9.84 4.66 10.01
N TYR A 175 10.46 3.53 9.67
CA TYR A 175 11.49 2.90 10.50
C TYR A 175 12.78 3.73 10.54
N LEU A 176 13.21 4.27 9.40
CA LEU A 176 14.44 5.07 9.29
C LEU A 176 14.25 6.50 9.80
N CYS A 177 13.11 7.13 9.52
CA CYS A 177 12.81 8.49 9.96
C CYS A 177 11.41 8.54 10.62
N PRO A 178 11.28 8.15 11.91
CA PRO A 178 9.98 8.09 12.59
C PRO A 178 9.29 9.45 12.66
N SER A 179 7.97 9.46 12.45
CA SER A 179 7.18 10.72 12.42
C SER A 179 6.70 11.17 13.80
N THR A 180 6.83 10.33 14.81
CA THR A 180 6.58 10.70 16.21
C THR A 180 7.89 10.77 16.98
N PRO A 181 8.31 11.95 17.47
CA PRO A 181 9.38 12.00 18.45
C PRO A 181 8.87 11.29 19.71
N ARG A 182 9.47 10.14 20.06
CA ARG A 182 9.26 9.57 21.39
C ARG A 182 9.74 10.61 22.39
N LYS A 183 8.80 11.28 23.06
CA LYS A 183 9.07 12.15 24.21
C LYS A 183 9.70 11.31 25.32
N SER A 184 11.00 11.12 25.29
CA SER A 184 11.78 11.05 26.54
C SER A 184 12.05 12.49 26.94
N SER A 185 11.23 13.02 27.84
CA SER A 185 11.41 14.33 28.49
C SER A 185 12.65 14.39 29.41
N THR A 186 13.69 13.62 29.11
CA THR A 186 14.93 13.47 29.88
C THR A 186 16.14 13.08 29.02
N SER A 187 16.00 12.93 27.70
CA SER A 187 17.15 12.55 26.87
C SER A 187 17.92 13.77 26.41
N SER A 188 19.20 13.80 26.78
CA SER A 188 20.25 14.66 26.19
C SER A 188 20.16 14.69 24.65
N PRO A 189 20.64 15.77 24.00
CA PRO A 189 20.64 15.91 22.54
C PRO A 189 21.36 14.79 21.76
N ASP A 190 22.08 13.89 22.45
CA ASP A 190 22.82 12.76 21.87
C ASP A 190 22.12 11.39 22.01
N SER A 191 20.86 11.33 22.49
CA SER A 191 20.18 10.05 22.65
C SER A 191 19.59 9.56 21.31
N PRO A 192 19.97 8.37 20.82
CA PRO A 192 19.50 7.87 19.52
C PRO A 192 17.97 7.73 19.53
N CYS A 193 17.34 8.17 18.43
CA CYS A 193 15.92 7.95 18.22
C CYS A 193 15.64 6.44 18.19
N LEU A 194 15.05 5.91 19.26
CA LEU A 194 14.75 4.49 19.40
C LEU A 194 13.73 4.06 18.33
N LYS A 195 14.22 3.36 17.31
CA LYS A 195 13.41 2.76 16.24
C LYS A 195 12.35 1.82 16.82
N ASP A 196 11.15 1.83 16.24
CA ASP A 196 10.05 0.96 16.68
C ASP A 196 10.34 -0.51 16.30
N PRO A 197 10.52 -1.43 17.27
CA PRO A 197 10.77 -2.83 16.97
C PRO A 197 9.64 -3.47 16.17
N ALA A 198 8.40 -3.01 16.32
CA ALA A 198 7.28 -3.57 15.56
C ALA A 198 7.38 -3.26 14.05
N LEU A 199 7.98 -2.12 13.68
CA LEU A 199 8.24 -1.80 12.27
C LEU A 199 9.36 -2.66 11.69
N ARG A 200 10.38 -2.97 12.49
CA ARG A 200 11.40 -3.96 12.11
C ARG A 200 10.77 -5.32 11.84
N ASP A 201 9.94 -5.82 12.74
CA ASP A 201 9.22 -7.09 12.55
C ASP A 201 8.33 -7.05 11.30
N ASP A 202 7.69 -5.91 11.02
CA ASP A 202 6.89 -5.71 9.81
C ASP A 202 7.76 -5.78 8.53
N ILE A 203 8.97 -5.22 8.55
CA ILE A 203 9.94 -5.27 7.45
C ILE A 203 10.45 -6.71 7.24
N GLU A 204 10.79 -7.41 8.32
CA GLU A 204 11.26 -8.81 8.26
C GLU A 204 10.20 -9.72 7.60
N VAL A 205 8.91 -9.55 7.95
CA VAL A 205 7.81 -10.29 7.30
C VAL A 205 7.75 -10.00 5.80
N LEU A 206 7.93 -8.76 5.37
CA LEU A 206 7.94 -8.41 3.95
C LEU A 206 9.14 -9.00 3.20
N LEU A 207 10.32 -8.97 3.80
CA LEU A 207 11.52 -9.59 3.23
C LEU A 207 11.33 -11.10 3.04
N LEU A 208 10.83 -11.80 4.07
CA LEU A 208 10.49 -13.23 3.99
C LEU A 208 9.44 -13.51 2.92
N THR A 209 8.44 -12.63 2.78
CA THR A 209 7.42 -12.73 1.73
C THR A 209 8.05 -12.61 0.34
N PHE A 210 8.98 -11.66 0.16
CA PHE A 210 9.68 -11.50 -1.11
C PHE A 210 10.64 -12.65 -1.41
N GLU A 211 11.21 -13.32 -0.40
CA GLU A 211 11.96 -14.56 -0.62
C GLU A 211 11.07 -15.67 -1.17
N ARG A 212 9.85 -15.84 -0.63
CA ARG A 212 8.88 -16.79 -1.17
C ARG A 212 8.45 -16.42 -2.59
N MET A 213 8.28 -15.13 -2.87
CA MET A 213 8.04 -14.66 -4.24
C MET A 213 9.26 -14.85 -5.14
N LYS A 214 10.50 -14.81 -4.64
CA LYS A 214 11.71 -15.07 -5.43
C LYS A 214 11.78 -16.54 -5.80
N GLU A 215 11.44 -17.44 -4.89
CA GLU A 215 11.33 -18.88 -5.18
C GLU A 215 10.27 -19.15 -6.27
N ALA A 216 9.07 -18.60 -6.10
CA ALA A 216 7.93 -18.91 -6.98
C ALA A 216 7.87 -18.09 -8.29
N LEU A 217 8.26 -16.81 -8.24
CA LEU A 217 8.15 -15.84 -9.34
C LEU A 217 9.52 -15.41 -9.91
N LYS A 218 10.61 -16.00 -9.41
CA LYS A 218 11.99 -15.77 -9.87
C LYS A 218 12.37 -14.29 -9.84
N GLY A 219 12.64 -13.71 -11.02
CA GLY A 219 13.15 -12.36 -11.17
C GLY A 219 12.24 -11.28 -10.56
N VAL A 220 10.92 -11.48 -10.55
CA VAL A 220 10.00 -10.51 -9.95
C VAL A 220 10.20 -10.42 -8.44
N GLY A 221 10.23 -11.57 -7.75
CA GLY A 221 10.47 -11.61 -6.31
C GLY A 221 11.85 -11.08 -5.94
N LYS A 222 12.90 -11.53 -6.65
CA LYS A 222 14.28 -11.03 -6.46
C LYS A 222 14.35 -9.51 -6.61
N LYS A 223 13.72 -8.95 -7.64
CA LYS A 223 13.75 -7.50 -7.92
C LYS A 223 13.14 -6.69 -6.78
N PHE A 224 11.96 -7.05 -6.30
CA PHE A 224 11.29 -6.30 -5.25
C PHE A 224 11.91 -6.52 -3.86
N ARG A 225 12.47 -7.71 -3.60
CA ARG A 225 13.33 -7.95 -2.43
C ARG A 225 14.51 -6.98 -2.42
N ASN A 226 15.29 -6.96 -3.50
CA ASN A 226 16.49 -6.14 -3.62
C ASN A 226 16.16 -4.65 -3.54
N GLY A 227 15.04 -4.23 -4.14
CA GLY A 227 14.53 -2.87 -3.98
C GLY A 227 14.26 -2.51 -2.52
N LEU A 228 13.64 -3.41 -1.73
CA LEU A 228 13.35 -3.14 -0.33
C LEU A 228 14.63 -3.07 0.51
N VAL A 229 15.60 -3.96 0.25
CA VAL A 229 16.92 -3.94 0.89
C VAL A 229 17.68 -2.66 0.53
N PHE A 230 17.63 -2.22 -0.73
CA PHE A 230 18.21 -0.95 -1.15
C PHE A 230 17.61 0.22 -0.36
N CYS A 231 16.29 0.28 -0.24
CA CYS A 231 15.61 1.32 0.53
C CYS A 231 15.97 1.30 2.02
N LEU A 232 16.32 0.15 2.60
CA LEU A 232 16.77 0.03 4.00
C LEU A 232 18.17 0.61 4.23
N ARG A 233 18.98 0.74 3.17
CA ARG A 233 20.34 1.29 3.20
C ARG A 233 20.38 2.80 2.97
N GLU A 234 19.22 3.42 2.74
CA GLU A 234 19.16 4.87 2.55
C GLU A 234 19.49 5.62 3.83
N ASP A 235 20.16 6.76 3.66
CA ASP A 235 20.38 7.70 4.75
C ASP A 235 19.13 8.53 5.07
N GLU A 236 19.17 9.27 6.17
CA GLU A 236 18.06 10.11 6.62
C GLU A 236 17.67 11.17 5.56
N GLU A 237 18.64 11.81 4.91
CA GLU A 237 18.37 12.85 3.89
C GLU A 237 17.61 12.28 2.68
N GLN A 238 18.00 11.10 2.22
CA GLN A 238 17.35 10.36 1.14
C GLN A 238 15.92 9.94 1.50
N VAL A 239 15.71 9.48 2.74
CA VAL A 239 14.39 9.10 3.24
C VAL A 239 13.49 10.33 3.34
N LEU A 240 13.98 11.45 3.89
CA LEU A 240 13.23 12.69 4.01
C LEU A 240 12.86 13.26 2.63
N THR A 241 13.80 13.24 1.69
CA THR A 241 13.55 13.60 0.29
C THR A 241 12.49 12.71 -0.36
N SER A 242 12.53 11.42 -0.07
CA SER A 242 11.54 10.48 -0.60
C SER A 242 10.17 10.65 0.04
N LYS A 243 10.10 10.97 1.34
CA LYS A 243 8.86 11.33 2.03
C LYS A 243 8.25 12.59 1.42
N SER A 244 9.05 13.62 1.15
CA SER A 244 8.58 14.91 0.59
C SER A 244 8.14 14.84 -0.87
N CYS A 245 8.66 13.89 -1.66
CA CYS A 245 8.22 13.66 -3.04
C CYS A 245 6.78 13.11 -3.16
N GLY A 246 6.22 12.56 -2.09
CA GLY A 246 4.89 11.94 -2.13
C GLY A 246 4.83 10.67 -2.99
N SER A 247 3.60 10.34 -3.40
CA SER A 247 3.27 9.09 -4.12
C SER A 247 3.88 9.00 -5.51
N SER A 248 4.20 10.12 -6.15
CA SER A 248 4.91 10.13 -7.44
C SER A 248 6.28 9.46 -7.32
N GLY A 249 6.96 9.63 -6.17
CA GLY A 249 8.21 8.96 -5.83
C GLY A 249 8.09 7.44 -5.76
N LEU A 250 6.96 6.93 -5.23
CA LEU A 250 6.68 5.48 -5.16
C LEU A 250 6.41 4.85 -6.52
N LEU A 251 5.91 5.63 -7.47
CA LEU A 251 5.57 5.17 -8.81
C LEU A 251 6.75 5.26 -9.80
N LYS A 252 7.90 5.80 -9.38
CA LYS A 252 9.12 5.86 -10.20
C LYS A 252 9.55 4.48 -10.69
N SER A 253 10.25 4.46 -11.82
CA SER A 253 10.73 3.22 -12.45
C SER A 253 11.65 2.43 -11.52
N CYS A 254 11.32 1.15 -11.32
CA CYS A 254 12.17 0.19 -10.61
C CYS A 254 13.30 -0.37 -11.49
N ALA A 255 13.52 0.17 -12.69
CA ALA A 255 14.56 -0.32 -13.61
C ALA A 255 15.99 -0.07 -13.10
N ASN A 256 16.18 0.96 -12.28
CA ASN A 256 17.50 1.43 -11.86
C ASN A 256 17.90 0.99 -10.45
N TRP A 257 17.14 0.07 -9.82
CA TRP A 257 17.54 -0.43 -8.51
C TRP A 257 18.82 -1.26 -8.64
N PRO A 258 19.80 -1.07 -7.73
CA PRO A 258 21.03 -1.83 -7.78
C PRO A 258 20.74 -3.32 -7.60
N MET A 259 21.51 -4.15 -8.32
CA MET A 259 21.50 -5.59 -8.10
C MET A 259 22.20 -5.86 -6.77
N VAL A 260 21.43 -6.22 -5.76
CA VAL A 260 21.96 -6.76 -4.50
C VAL A 260 22.27 -8.25 -4.71
N GLU A 261 23.47 -8.69 -4.34
CA GLU A 261 23.86 -10.10 -4.39
C GLU A 261 23.02 -10.91 -3.39
N ASP A 262 22.82 -12.20 -3.68
CA ASP A 262 21.89 -13.02 -2.88
C ASP A 262 22.41 -13.30 -1.45
N ASP A 263 23.73 -13.14 -1.22
CA ASP A 263 24.43 -13.43 0.05
C ASP A 263 24.72 -12.17 0.90
N ASP A 264 24.24 -11.00 0.49
CA ASP A 264 24.37 -9.78 1.30
C ASP A 264 23.51 -9.92 2.57
N ASP A 265 24.17 -9.99 3.74
CA ASP A 265 23.50 -9.95 5.03
C ASP A 265 22.61 -8.71 5.15
N ILE A 266 21.34 -8.91 5.51
CA ILE A 266 20.40 -7.82 5.73
C ILE A 266 20.74 -7.18 7.08
N ALA A 267 21.61 -6.18 7.05
CA ALA A 267 21.92 -5.36 8.21
C ALA A 267 20.82 -4.31 8.42
N PHE A 268 20.09 -4.42 9.52
CA PHE A 268 19.21 -3.34 9.97
C PHE A 268 20.07 -2.22 10.58
N PRO A 269 19.94 -0.97 10.12
CA PRO A 269 20.63 0.13 10.77
C PRO A 269 20.13 0.24 12.21
N ILE A 270 21.05 0.30 13.17
CA ILE A 270 20.77 0.43 14.61
C ILE A 270 20.17 1.81 14.89
#